data_AF-A0A919CHU9-F1
#
_entry.id   AF-A0A919CHU9-F1
#
_cell.length_a   1.000
_cell.length_b   1.000
_cell.length_c   1.000
_cell.angle_alpha   90.00
_cell.angle_beta   90.00
_cell.angle_gamma   90.00
#
_symmetry.space_group_name_H-M   'P 1'
#
loop_
_entity.id
_entity.type
_entity.pdbx_description
1 polymer ?
#
loop_
_entity_poly.entity_id
_entity_poly.type
_entity_poly.pdbx_seq_one_letter_code
_entity_poly.pdbx_strand_id
1 'polypeptide(L)'
;MEFPPKKTPGTCSRSHGLTEEADPRPEDGGDPRPLTRKEAARDLLVCLKTRGMRFELDVSRLMITAKLNHATQAVVLRGEGAGMRWCMVWETFRGENGPTVEPVLPIGQEWELSRRLLDVLELGQLEL
;
A
#
# COMPACT_ATOMS: atom_id res chain seq x y z
N MET A 1 4.91 -81.74 -7.87
CA MET A 1 5.07 -80.27 -7.91
C MET A 1 4.84 -79.78 -6.50
N GLU A 2 5.92 -79.58 -5.76
CA GLU A 2 5.92 -79.01 -4.41
C GLU A 2 7.16 -78.11 -4.36
N PHE A 3 6.96 -76.82 -4.06
CA PHE A 3 8.06 -75.89 -3.84
C PHE A 3 7.86 -75.22 -2.48
N PRO A 4 8.84 -75.34 -1.56
CA PRO A 4 8.75 -74.76 -0.22
C PRO A 4 9.14 -73.27 -0.23
N PRO A 5 8.56 -72.43 0.64
CA PRO A 5 9.01 -71.05 0.78
C PRO A 5 10.31 -70.94 1.60
N LYS A 6 11.24 -70.15 1.06
CA LYS A 6 12.59 -69.84 1.57
C LYS A 6 12.56 -68.93 2.82
N LYS A 7 13.55 -69.13 3.69
CA LYS A 7 13.87 -68.32 4.90
C LYS A 7 14.61 -67.00 4.55
N THR A 8 14.16 -65.90 5.19
CA THR A 8 14.80 -64.72 5.87
C THR A 8 16.29 -64.35 5.62
N PRO A 9 16.82 -63.12 5.88
CA PRO A 9 16.41 -62.15 6.95
C PRO A 9 16.56 -60.63 6.64
N GLY A 10 16.08 -59.73 7.53
CA GLY A 10 16.56 -58.33 7.55
C GLY A 10 15.56 -57.25 7.99
N THR A 11 15.50 -57.03 9.31
CA THR A 11 15.52 -55.74 10.04
C THR A 11 14.69 -54.52 9.59
N CYS A 12 13.86 -54.08 10.56
CA CYS A 12 13.30 -52.74 10.82
C CYS A 12 12.43 -52.07 9.76
N SER A 13 11.12 -51.96 10.05
CA SER A 13 10.47 -50.65 10.23
C SER A 13 8.97 -50.77 10.51
N ARG A 14 8.50 -49.78 11.28
CA ARG A 14 7.14 -49.22 11.30
C ARG A 14 6.15 -49.80 12.33
N SER A 15 6.26 -49.28 13.55
CA SER A 15 5.14 -49.23 14.49
C SER A 15 3.98 -48.42 13.90
N HIS A 16 2.77 -48.93 14.08
CA HIS A 16 1.50 -48.33 13.71
C HIS A 16 1.12 -47.15 14.62
N GLY A 17 0.48 -46.15 14.01
CA GLY A 17 -0.80 -45.58 14.46
C GLY A 17 -0.84 -44.69 15.71
N LEU A 18 -0.84 -43.37 15.50
CA LEU A 18 -1.58 -42.36 16.27
C LEU A 18 -1.93 -41.25 15.24
N THR A 19 -3.19 -41.22 14.79
CA THR A 19 -4.21 -40.23 15.18
C THR A 19 -3.95 -38.86 14.56
N GLU A 20 -4.92 -38.42 13.76
CA GLU A 20 -5.14 -37.06 13.30
C GLU A 20 -4.75 -36.05 14.39
N GLU A 21 -3.83 -35.14 14.09
CA GLU A 21 -3.98 -33.71 14.38
C GLU A 21 -3.30 -32.99 13.21
N ALA A 22 -4.12 -32.61 12.23
CA ALA A 22 -3.70 -31.67 11.22
C ALA A 22 -3.39 -30.36 11.94
N ASP A 23 -2.11 -29.99 11.88
CA ASP A 23 -1.56 -28.66 12.14
C ASP A 23 -2.62 -27.57 11.87
N PRO A 24 -3.18 -26.90 12.89
CA PRO A 24 -3.90 -25.68 12.63
C PRO A 24 -2.82 -24.67 12.23
N ARG A 25 -2.69 -24.51 10.91
CA ARG A 25 -2.14 -23.33 10.24
C ARG A 25 -2.38 -22.11 11.14
N PRO A 26 -1.38 -21.25 11.38
CA PRO A 26 -1.63 -20.02 12.11
C PRO A 26 -2.79 -19.31 11.42
N GLU A 27 -3.86 -19.06 12.17
CA GLU A 27 -5.04 -18.35 11.71
C GLU A 27 -4.57 -17.00 11.16
N ASP A 28 -4.46 -16.92 9.84
CA ASP A 28 -4.31 -15.70 9.06
C ASP A 28 -5.65 -14.97 9.11
N GLY A 29 -5.96 -14.46 10.30
CA GLY A 29 -7.15 -13.67 10.63
C GLY A 29 -6.73 -12.33 11.24
N GLY A 30 -5.56 -11.82 10.84
CA GLY A 30 -5.13 -10.48 11.19
C GLY A 30 -6.02 -9.49 10.46
N ASP A 31 -7.06 -9.01 11.13
CA ASP A 31 -7.76 -7.78 10.77
C ASP A 31 -6.71 -6.77 10.27
N PRO A 32 -6.81 -6.23 9.03
CA PRO A 32 -5.80 -5.37 8.50
C PRO A 32 -5.68 -4.16 9.43
N ARG A 33 -4.58 -4.11 10.19
CA ARG A 33 -4.35 -3.02 11.13
C ARG A 33 -4.51 -1.70 10.38
N PRO A 34 -5.18 -0.69 10.97
CA PRO A 34 -5.37 0.58 10.30
C PRO A 34 -4.00 1.16 9.89
N LEU A 35 -3.87 1.49 8.61
CA LEU A 35 -2.64 2.05 8.05
C LEU A 35 -2.22 3.30 8.83
N THR A 36 -0.95 3.38 9.19
CA THR A 36 -0.42 4.58 9.86
C THR A 36 -0.14 5.69 8.84
N ARG A 37 -0.10 6.95 9.31
CA ARG A 37 0.28 8.10 8.47
C ARG A 37 1.61 7.90 7.74
N LYS A 38 2.58 7.27 8.42
CA LYS A 38 3.91 6.99 7.88
C LYS A 38 3.87 5.95 6.77
N GLU A 39 3.07 4.90 6.93
CA GLU A 39 2.88 3.86 5.91
C GLU A 39 2.18 4.44 4.69
N ALA A 40 1.06 5.15 4.89
CA ALA A 40 0.35 5.81 3.79
C ALA A 40 1.27 6.76 3.01
N ALA A 41 2.06 7.59 3.71
CA ALA A 41 3.02 8.49 3.05
C ALA A 41 4.07 7.71 2.25
N ARG A 42 4.67 6.65 2.83
CA ARG A 42 5.64 5.81 2.14
C ARG A 42 5.04 5.18 0.89
N ASP A 43 3.84 4.64 1.00
CA ASP A 43 3.18 3.91 -0.08
C ASP A 43 2.82 4.89 -1.22
N LEU A 44 2.42 6.12 -0.91
CA LEU A 44 2.27 7.18 -1.90
C LEU A 44 3.59 7.50 -2.59
N LEU A 45 4.69 7.68 -1.85
CA LEU A 45 6.00 7.94 -2.45
C LEU A 45 6.44 6.83 -3.42
N VAL A 46 6.15 5.57 -3.09
CA VAL A 46 6.39 4.43 -4.01
C VAL A 46 5.54 4.58 -5.27
N CYS A 47 4.24 4.82 -5.13
CA CYS A 47 3.34 5.00 -6.26
C CYS A 47 3.75 6.16 -7.17
N LEU A 48 4.21 7.28 -6.61
CA LEU A 48 4.72 8.42 -7.37
C LEU A 48 5.97 8.05 -8.20
N LYS A 49 6.93 7.33 -7.59
CA LYS A 49 8.14 6.87 -8.29
C LYS A 49 7.82 5.93 -9.44
N THR A 50 6.91 4.97 -9.22
CA THR A 50 6.50 4.00 -10.25
C THR A 50 5.90 4.69 -11.48
N ARG A 51 5.29 5.87 -11.30
CA ARG A 51 4.73 6.68 -12.38
C ARG A 51 5.69 7.73 -12.95
N GLY A 52 6.96 7.71 -12.54
CA GLY A 52 7.97 8.66 -13.03
C GLY A 52 7.85 10.08 -12.49
N MET A 53 7.03 10.32 -11.45
CA MET A 53 6.91 11.63 -10.81
C MET A 53 8.03 11.84 -9.79
N ARG A 54 8.56 13.06 -9.74
CA ARG A 54 9.43 13.52 -8.65
C ARG A 54 8.56 14.00 -7.48
N PHE A 55 9.15 14.10 -6.29
CA PHE A 55 8.41 14.60 -5.13
C PHE A 55 9.30 15.30 -4.11
N GLU A 56 8.68 16.15 -3.31
CA GLU A 56 9.23 16.72 -2.08
C GLU A 56 8.34 16.34 -0.90
N LEU A 57 8.96 16.10 0.25
CA LEU A 57 8.27 15.75 1.49
C LEU A 57 8.55 16.82 2.55
N ASP A 58 7.51 17.52 2.98
CA ASP A 58 7.53 18.34 4.18
C ASP A 58 6.98 17.52 5.35
N VAL A 59 7.90 16.99 6.15
CA VAL A 59 7.58 16.16 7.32
C VAL A 59 6.85 16.96 8.41
N SER A 60 7.15 18.27 8.54
CA SER A 60 6.53 19.12 9.56
C SER A 60 5.05 19.36 9.28
N ARG A 61 4.67 19.42 8.00
CA ARG A 61 3.30 19.66 7.55
C ARG A 61 2.58 18.38 7.08
N LEU A 62 3.27 17.24 7.06
CA LEU A 62 2.80 16.00 6.45
C LEU A 62 2.29 16.23 5.01
N MET A 63 3.03 17.05 4.27
CA MET A 63 2.69 17.46 2.92
C MET A 63 3.67 16.84 1.93
N ILE A 64 3.13 16.28 0.86
CA ILE A 64 3.89 15.73 -0.25
C ILE A 64 3.56 16.56 -1.48
N THR A 65 4.59 17.13 -2.10
CA THR A 65 4.45 17.85 -3.37
C THR A 65 4.93 16.97 -4.50
N ALA A 66 4.01 16.50 -5.34
CA ALA A 66 4.33 15.77 -6.56
C ALA A 66 4.74 16.76 -7.66
N LYS A 67 5.72 16.36 -8.48
CA LYS A 67 6.27 17.18 -9.57
C LYS A 67 6.39 16.36 -10.85
N LEU A 68 5.98 16.96 -11.96
CA LEU A 68 6.20 16.44 -13.31
C LEU A 68 6.63 17.61 -14.20
N ASN A 69 7.87 17.56 -14.69
CA ASN A 69 8.50 18.68 -15.40
C ASN A 69 8.43 19.99 -14.59
N HIS A 70 7.70 20.99 -15.06
CA HIS A 70 7.51 22.28 -14.38
C HIS A 70 6.20 22.36 -13.57
N ALA A 71 5.28 21.40 -13.76
CA ALA A 71 4.04 21.36 -13.00
C ALA A 71 4.26 20.74 -11.61
N THR A 72 3.53 21.28 -10.62
CA THR A 72 3.59 20.80 -9.24
C THR A 72 2.19 20.73 -8.64
N GLN A 73 1.95 19.72 -7.80
CA GLN A 73 0.68 19.55 -7.09
C GLN A 73 0.97 19.03 -5.67
N ALA A 74 0.47 19.75 -4.67
CA ALA A 74 0.62 19.37 -3.28
C ALA A 74 -0.57 18.56 -2.77
N VAL A 75 -0.28 17.58 -1.92
CA VAL A 75 -1.26 16.83 -1.13
C VAL A 75 -0.85 16.78 0.33
N VAL A 76 -1.83 16.75 1.22
CA VAL A 76 -1.63 16.67 2.66
C VAL A 76 -2.53 15.58 3.24
N LEU A 77 -2.02 14.88 4.25
CA LEU A 77 -2.83 13.92 4.99
C LEU A 77 -3.55 14.63 6.15
N ARG A 78 -4.88 14.51 6.21
CA ARG A 78 -5.73 15.12 7.24
C ARG A 78 -6.59 14.07 7.94
N GLY A 79 -7.10 14.42 9.12
CA GLY A 79 -7.95 13.54 9.92
C GLY A 79 -7.16 12.61 10.86
N GLU A 80 -7.91 11.77 11.57
CA GLU A 80 -7.41 10.86 12.61
C GLU A 80 -8.10 9.50 12.52
N GLY A 81 -7.39 8.45 12.93
CA GLY A 81 -7.87 7.07 12.90
C GLY A 81 -8.45 6.66 11.54
N ALA A 82 -9.66 6.10 11.55
CA ALA A 82 -10.38 5.69 10.35
C ALA A 82 -10.84 6.85 9.45
N GLY A 83 -10.80 8.09 9.96
CA GLY A 83 -11.16 9.30 9.21
C GLY A 83 -9.99 9.92 8.45
N MET A 84 -8.82 9.28 8.40
CA MET A 84 -7.66 9.81 7.68
C MET A 84 -7.86 9.79 6.17
N ARG A 85 -7.60 10.94 5.54
CA ARG A 85 -7.77 11.15 4.09
C ARG A 85 -6.66 11.99 3.51
N TRP A 86 -6.31 11.68 2.28
CA TRP A 86 -5.51 12.51 1.41
C TRP A 86 -6.35 13.67 0.88
N CYS A 87 -5.80 14.87 0.98
CA CYS A 87 -6.41 16.08 0.47
C CYS A 87 -5.49 16.77 -0.54
N MET A 88 -6.04 17.22 -1.66
CA MET A 88 -5.35 18.08 -2.61
C MET A 88 -5.34 19.52 -2.10
N VAL A 89 -4.22 20.20 -2.32
CA VAL A 89 -4.05 21.61 -1.97
C VAL A 89 -4.10 22.43 -3.24
N TRP A 90 -5.09 23.31 -3.32
CA TRP A 90 -5.33 24.18 -4.46
C TRP A 90 -5.04 25.63 -4.10
N GLU A 91 -4.31 26.34 -4.95
CA GLU A 91 -4.20 27.79 -4.84
C GLU A 91 -5.53 28.44 -5.20
N THR A 92 -5.96 29.42 -4.41
CA THR A 92 -7.17 30.17 -4.70
C THR A 92 -6.89 31.19 -5.80
N PHE A 93 -7.64 31.10 -6.89
CA PHE A 93 -7.64 32.14 -7.90
C PHE A 93 -8.03 33.47 -7.24
N ARG A 94 -7.13 34.46 -7.27
CA ARG A 94 -7.28 35.85 -6.76
C ARG A 94 -7.01 36.12 -5.27
N GLY A 95 -6.37 35.21 -4.54
CA GLY A 95 -5.61 35.58 -3.33
C GLY A 95 -6.37 36.14 -2.12
N GLU A 96 -7.70 36.20 -2.14
CA GLU A 96 -8.49 36.68 -0.99
C GLU A 96 -8.70 35.61 0.11
N ASN A 97 -8.48 34.34 -0.21
CA ASN A 97 -8.58 33.24 0.75
C ASN A 97 -7.30 32.38 0.69
N GLY A 98 -6.87 31.83 1.82
CA GLY A 98 -5.75 30.88 1.85
C GLY A 98 -5.98 29.65 0.96
N PRO A 99 -4.97 28.78 0.78
CA PRO A 99 -5.07 27.61 -0.09
C PRO A 99 -6.25 26.72 0.33
N THR A 100 -7.02 26.25 -0.65
CA THR A 100 -8.16 25.36 -0.41
C THR A 100 -7.67 23.93 -0.30
N VAL A 101 -8.18 23.20 0.69
CA VAL A 101 -7.80 21.80 0.93
C VAL A 101 -9.03 20.94 0.66
N GLU A 102 -8.98 20.16 -0.42
CA GLU A 102 -10.09 19.30 -0.87
C GLU A 102 -9.82 17.84 -0.51
N PRO A 103 -10.67 17.17 0.29
CA PRO A 103 -10.54 15.74 0.56
C PRO A 103 -10.79 14.92 -0.71
N VAL A 104 -9.85 14.02 -1.05
CA VAL A 104 -9.91 13.28 -2.33
C VAL A 104 -10.12 11.79 -2.09
N LEU A 105 -9.26 11.16 -1.27
CA LEU A 105 -9.25 9.70 -1.09
C LEU A 105 -8.89 9.31 0.35
N PRO A 106 -9.44 8.19 0.87
CA PRO A 106 -8.94 7.63 2.13
C PRO A 106 -7.52 7.07 1.96
N ILE A 107 -6.84 6.83 3.09
CA ILE A 107 -5.59 6.06 3.11
C ILE A 107 -5.82 4.63 2.62
N GLY A 108 -4.82 4.02 1.97
CA GLY A 108 -4.93 2.71 1.31
C GLY A 108 -5.31 2.79 -0.17
N GLN A 109 -5.56 4.00 -0.70
CA GLN A 109 -5.84 4.25 -2.11
C GLN A 109 -4.76 5.09 -2.80
N GLU A 110 -3.52 4.99 -2.32
CA GLU A 110 -2.37 5.76 -2.80
C GLU A 110 -2.09 5.52 -4.29
N TRP A 111 -2.37 4.32 -4.79
CA TRP A 111 -2.25 4.01 -6.21
C TRP A 111 -3.21 4.85 -7.08
N GLU A 112 -4.46 5.00 -6.66
CA GLU A 112 -5.45 5.83 -7.35
C GLU A 112 -5.15 7.32 -7.17
N LEU A 113 -4.69 7.73 -5.99
CA LEU A 113 -4.23 9.11 -5.76
C LEU A 113 -3.08 9.47 -6.69
N SER A 114 -2.09 8.59 -6.83
CA SER A 114 -0.96 8.82 -7.72
C SER A 114 -1.36 8.91 -9.19
N ARG A 115 -2.41 8.19 -9.62
CA ARG A 115 -2.99 8.35 -10.96
C ARG A 115 -3.60 9.74 -11.12
N ARG A 116 -4.44 10.17 -10.17
CA ARG A 116 -5.08 11.49 -10.23
C ARG A 116 -4.07 12.63 -10.20
N LEU A 117 -3.01 12.48 -9.41
CA LEU A 117 -1.90 13.44 -9.40
C LEU A 117 -1.21 13.54 -10.74
N LEU A 118 -1.00 12.41 -11.42
CA LEU A 118 -0.47 12.41 -12.77
C LEU A 118 -1.40 13.17 -13.73
N ASP A 119 -2.69 12.87 -13.74
CA ASP A 119 -3.68 13.54 -14.60
C ASP A 119 -3.69 15.07 -14.38
N VAL A 120 -3.68 15.50 -13.11
CA VAL A 120 -3.61 16.94 -12.73
C VAL A 120 -2.32 17.58 -13.20
N LEU A 121 -1.19 16.90 -13.03
CA LEU A 121 0.11 17.41 -13.44
C LEU A 121 0.28 17.43 -14.98
N GLU A 122 -0.31 16.50 -15.70
CA GLU A 122 -0.36 16.50 -17.17
C GLU A 122 -1.21 17.67 -17.68
N LEU A 123 -2.37 17.92 -17.06
CA LEU A 123 -3.18 19.10 -17.35
C LEU A 123 -2.44 20.41 -17.06
N GLY A 124 -1.72 20.49 -15.94
CA GLY A 124 -0.94 21.68 -15.56
C GLY A 124 0.26 21.97 -16.47
N GLN A 125 0.66 21.04 -17.33
CA GLN A 125 1.70 21.25 -18.35
C GLN A 125 1.13 21.79 -19.67
N LEU A 126 -0.18 21.69 -19.87
CA LEU A 126 -0.85 22.29 -21.00
C LEU A 126 -1.02 23.78 -20.67
N GLU A 127 -0.05 24.60 -21.05
CA GLU A 127 -0.20 26.06 -21.02
C GLU A 127 -1.47 26.42 -21.81
N LEU A 128 -2.51 26.89 -21.11
CA LEU A 128 -3.75 27.44 -21.68
C LEU A 128 -3.66 28.95 -21.81
#